data_AF-A0A0S9SC94-F1
#
_entry.id   AF-A0A0S9SC94-F1
#
_cell.length_a   1.000
_cell.length_b   1.000
_cell.length_c   1.000
_cell.angle_alpha   90.00
_cell.angle_beta   90.00
_cell.angle_gamma   90.00
#
_symmetry.space_group_name_H-M   'P 1'
#
loop_
_entity.id
_entity.type
_entity.pdbx_description
1 polymer ?
#
loop_
_entity_poly.entity_id
_entity_poly.type
_entity_poly.pdbx_seq_one_letter_code
_entity_poly.pdbx_strand_id
1 'polypeptide(L)'
;MTDPAGTPDLARSDMLQRPPHGEAVRSTTKPLIVTPTFVSRSDDTSPSRRPRDDGANVGRDGRPVMRPGRHPEAVALEPDPNLAFEHWDEYWRKVHGPKFAHAEPGTRNDRVVRYDQVHRVASGPSSGFRPPYRAMVDGAGKLVPDPAARVPAYRRPSFDGFAYIAYADEDDIAAVLDQEQYAERIVADERTAFRMVTREVAREYILIPSARHRDPVSLVKIHRRRPHLSRAAFQEAWLHAQADLVRAQGATAQYVRRYAQLHPFGATRADPEGSKIDGISVLSFDSLNDVEDFLVTADHAVIEAAENAIADPETSEFWTAINYSVINRLMPERATER
;
A
#
# COMPACT_ATOMS: atom_id res chain seq x y z
N MET A 1 -9.01 37.27 7.32
CA MET A 1 -9.23 38.06 6.09
C MET A 1 -9.58 37.06 5.01
N THR A 2 -10.87 36.98 4.66
CA THR A 2 -11.39 36.08 3.63
C THR A 2 -11.22 36.75 2.28
N ASP A 3 -10.50 36.10 1.37
CA ASP A 3 -10.34 36.52 -0.02
C ASP A 3 -11.73 36.56 -0.70
N PRO A 4 -12.08 37.59 -1.51
CA PRO A 4 -13.45 37.80 -2.01
C PRO A 4 -13.81 36.94 -3.23
N ALA A 5 -13.01 35.95 -3.59
CA ALA A 5 -13.36 34.93 -4.55
C ALA A 5 -13.39 33.60 -3.79
N GLY A 6 -14.48 32.82 -3.90
CA GLY A 6 -14.62 31.49 -3.28
C GLY A 6 -13.65 30.42 -3.81
N THR A 7 -12.44 30.81 -4.18
CA THR A 7 -11.33 29.94 -4.57
C THR A 7 -10.72 29.35 -3.30
N PRO A 8 -10.58 28.02 -3.21
CA PRO A 8 -9.92 27.39 -2.07
C PRO A 8 -8.48 27.90 -1.90
N ASP A 9 -8.07 28.19 -0.67
CA ASP A 9 -6.67 28.47 -0.35
C ASP A 9 -5.87 27.17 -0.50
N LEU A 10 -5.04 27.11 -1.55
CA LEU A 10 -4.15 25.99 -1.81
C LEU A 10 -2.77 26.19 -1.19
N ALA A 11 -2.53 27.29 -0.46
CA ALA A 11 -1.28 27.48 0.24
C ALA A 11 -1.06 26.29 1.19
N ARG A 12 0.03 25.54 0.97
CA ARG A 12 0.41 24.32 1.71
C ARG A 12 -0.40 23.06 1.39
N SER A 13 -1.24 23.07 0.35
CA SER A 13 -1.95 21.88 -0.11
C SER A 13 -1.02 20.88 -0.79
N ASP A 14 -1.20 19.59 -0.54
CA ASP A 14 -0.53 18.49 -1.26
C ASP A 14 -0.88 18.50 -2.76
N MET A 15 -2.02 19.11 -3.14
CA MET A 15 -2.42 19.26 -4.53
C MET A 15 -1.39 19.99 -5.39
N LEU A 16 -0.58 20.87 -4.78
CA LEU A 16 0.51 21.58 -5.46
C LEU A 16 1.67 20.65 -5.88
N GLN A 17 1.70 19.40 -5.41
CA GLN A 17 2.76 18.42 -5.71
C GLN A 17 2.39 17.45 -6.85
N ARG A 18 1.31 17.74 -7.59
CA ARG A 18 0.85 16.91 -8.71
C ARG A 18 0.12 17.74 -9.77
N PRO A 19 0.09 17.31 -11.04
CA PRO A 19 -0.68 17.99 -12.09
C PRO A 19 -2.17 18.20 -11.74
N PRO A 20 -2.86 19.18 -12.34
CA PRO A 20 -2.30 20.24 -13.18
C PRO A 20 -1.63 21.36 -12.36
N HIS A 21 -1.57 21.26 -11.03
CA HIS A 21 -1.09 22.35 -10.17
C HIS A 21 0.43 22.35 -9.97
N GLY A 22 1.03 21.16 -9.81
CA GLY A 22 2.47 20.98 -9.66
C GLY A 22 3.20 20.77 -10.98
N GLU A 23 4.50 21.08 -10.98
CA GLU A 23 5.38 20.81 -12.12
C GLU A 23 5.59 19.30 -12.33
N ALA A 24 5.60 18.90 -13.60
CA ALA A 24 5.93 17.56 -14.01
C ALA A 24 7.33 17.53 -14.63
N VAL A 25 8.09 16.50 -14.27
CA VAL A 25 9.37 16.12 -14.87
C VAL A 25 9.20 14.88 -15.73
N ARG A 26 10.07 14.76 -16.73
CA ARG A 26 10.03 13.65 -17.68
C ARG A 26 10.52 12.36 -17.02
N SER A 27 9.75 11.29 -17.17
CA SER A 27 10.15 9.94 -16.74
C SER A 27 11.24 9.34 -17.63
N THR A 28 11.91 8.31 -17.11
CA THR A 28 12.87 7.48 -17.85
C THR A 28 12.37 6.02 -17.92
N THR A 29 13.10 5.17 -18.62
CA THR A 29 12.88 3.71 -18.64
C THR A 29 13.70 2.98 -17.57
N LYS A 30 14.45 3.69 -16.72
CA LYS A 30 15.20 3.07 -15.63
C LYS A 30 14.26 2.72 -14.46
N PRO A 31 14.54 1.64 -13.71
CA PRO A 31 13.85 1.37 -12.46
C PRO A 31 13.96 2.56 -11.51
N LEU A 32 12.86 2.92 -10.85
CA LEU A 32 12.89 3.85 -9.72
C LEU A 32 13.29 3.09 -8.45
N ILE A 33 13.77 3.84 -7.46
CA ILE A 33 13.94 3.31 -6.11
C ILE A 33 12.70 3.66 -5.30
N VAL A 34 12.12 2.68 -4.62
CA VAL A 34 10.87 2.84 -3.87
C VAL A 34 11.09 2.39 -2.43
N THR A 35 10.50 3.10 -1.47
CA THR A 35 10.32 2.62 -0.10
C THR A 35 8.88 2.12 0.07
N PRO A 36 8.58 0.84 -0.25
CA PRO A 36 7.24 0.27 -0.10
C PRO A 36 6.92 0.04 1.38
N THR A 37 6.43 1.10 2.01
CA THR A 37 6.30 1.18 3.45
C THR A 37 4.91 0.66 3.86
N PHE A 38 4.79 -0.65 4.10
CA PHE A 38 3.56 -1.24 4.59
C PHE A 38 3.29 -0.78 6.01
N VAL A 39 2.03 -0.46 6.27
CA VAL A 39 1.57 0.07 7.55
C VAL A 39 0.44 -0.76 8.09
N SER A 40 0.41 -0.87 9.41
CA SER A 40 -0.74 -1.38 10.16
C SER A 40 -1.25 -0.30 11.10
N ARG A 41 -2.56 -0.15 11.19
CA ARG A 41 -3.17 0.85 12.08
C ARG A 41 -2.93 0.49 13.54
N SER A 42 -2.81 1.51 14.39
CA SER A 42 -2.94 1.38 15.84
C SER A 42 -4.26 0.68 16.16
N ASP A 43 -4.20 -0.47 16.85
CA ASP A 43 -5.38 -1.23 17.28
C ASP A 43 -5.09 -2.06 18.54
N ASP A 44 -6.14 -2.72 19.03
CA ASP A 44 -6.18 -3.50 20.26
C ASP A 44 -5.69 -4.97 20.07
N THR A 45 -5.19 -5.33 18.88
CA THR A 45 -4.77 -6.70 18.59
C THR A 45 -3.53 -7.10 19.41
N SER A 46 -3.49 -8.34 19.89
CA SER A 46 -2.33 -8.88 20.61
C SER A 46 -1.06 -8.90 19.75
N PRO A 47 0.14 -8.59 20.32
CA PRO A 47 1.42 -8.71 19.62
C PRO A 47 1.69 -10.09 18.99
N SER A 48 1.18 -11.16 19.62
CA SER A 48 1.28 -12.53 19.10
C SER A 48 0.52 -12.77 17.80
N ARG A 49 -0.46 -11.90 17.49
CA ARG A 49 -1.27 -11.98 16.26
C ARG A 49 -0.83 -10.95 15.23
N ARG A 50 -0.46 -9.75 15.67
CA ARG A 50 0.07 -8.68 14.80
C ARG A 50 1.30 -8.05 15.45
N PRO A 51 2.44 -7.99 14.75
CA PRO A 51 3.63 -7.29 15.21
C PRO A 51 3.34 -5.85 15.61
N ARG A 52 4.19 -5.29 16.46
CA ARG A 52 4.12 -3.89 16.90
C ARG A 52 5.54 -3.36 17.02
N ASP A 53 5.77 -2.18 16.47
CA ASP A 53 7.05 -1.50 16.59
C ASP A 53 7.29 -1.00 18.01
N ASP A 54 8.56 -0.92 18.40
CA ASP A 54 8.94 -0.36 19.69
C ASP A 54 8.55 1.12 19.78
N GLY A 55 7.82 1.47 20.84
CA GLY A 55 7.31 2.81 21.06
C GLY A 55 6.09 3.20 20.23
N ALA A 56 5.52 2.29 19.43
CA ALA A 56 4.25 2.50 18.74
C ALA A 56 3.04 2.46 19.67
N ASN A 57 1.93 3.06 19.23
CA ASN A 57 0.70 3.27 19.98
C ASN A 57 0.95 4.11 21.24
N VAL A 58 1.31 5.37 21.06
CA VAL A 58 1.48 6.32 22.18
C VAL A 58 0.13 6.82 22.71
N GLY A 59 0.16 7.29 23.96
CA GLY A 59 -0.95 8.01 24.59
C GLY A 59 -0.88 9.51 24.33
N ARG A 60 -1.89 10.24 24.82
CA ARG A 60 -2.00 11.70 24.63
C ARG A 60 -0.85 12.49 25.28
N ASP A 61 -0.13 11.86 26.21
CA ASP A 61 1.08 12.38 26.83
C ASP A 61 2.37 12.08 26.02
N GLY A 62 2.22 11.45 24.85
CA GLY A 62 3.33 11.05 23.96
C GLY A 62 4.08 9.80 24.44
N ARG A 63 3.65 9.14 25.52
CA ARG A 63 4.33 7.95 26.05
C ARG A 63 3.75 6.67 25.47
N PRO A 64 4.54 5.60 25.28
CA PRO A 64 4.03 4.33 24.77
C PRO A 64 2.94 3.74 25.66
N VAL A 65 1.82 3.32 25.08
CA VAL A 65 0.75 2.62 25.81
C VAL A 65 1.17 1.16 26.03
N MET A 66 1.17 0.75 27.29
CA MET A 66 1.40 -0.64 27.67
C MET A 66 0.14 -1.45 27.41
N ARG A 67 0.25 -2.49 26.56
CA ARG A 67 -0.88 -3.39 26.20
C ARG A 67 -2.12 -2.61 25.71
N PRO A 68 -2.05 -1.90 24.57
CA PRO A 68 -3.18 -1.15 24.02
C PRO A 68 -4.43 -2.03 23.80
N GLY A 69 -4.24 -3.34 23.61
CA GLY A 69 -5.32 -4.33 23.57
C GLY A 69 -6.17 -4.49 24.83
N ARG A 70 -5.69 -3.99 25.97
CA ARG A 70 -6.41 -4.00 27.25
C ARG A 70 -6.77 -2.59 27.73
N HIS A 71 -6.18 -1.58 27.12
CA HIS A 71 -6.30 -0.18 27.48
C HIS A 71 -6.50 0.67 26.21
N PRO A 72 -7.52 0.38 25.38
CA PRO A 72 -7.77 1.17 24.17
C PRO A 72 -8.03 2.64 24.49
N GLU A 73 -8.61 2.95 25.66
CA GLU A 73 -8.84 4.30 26.16
C GLU A 73 -7.58 5.16 26.30
N ALA A 74 -6.41 4.52 26.40
CA ALA A 74 -5.13 5.20 26.54
C ALA A 74 -4.49 5.55 25.19
N VAL A 75 -4.97 5.01 24.06
CA VAL A 75 -4.41 5.28 22.72
C VAL A 75 -4.73 6.72 22.29
N ALA A 76 -3.73 7.42 21.78
CA ALA A 76 -3.86 8.85 21.44
C ALA A 76 -4.81 9.12 20.29
N LEU A 77 -4.69 8.36 19.19
CA LEU A 77 -5.39 8.68 17.94
C LEU A 77 -6.90 8.47 18.07
N GLU A 78 -7.32 7.23 18.33
CA GLU A 78 -8.74 6.90 18.47
C GLU A 78 -8.92 5.79 19.51
N PRO A 79 -9.46 6.10 20.71
CA PRO A 79 -9.70 5.12 21.75
C PRO A 79 -10.95 4.25 21.52
N ASP A 80 -11.92 4.67 20.69
CA ASP A 80 -13.11 3.86 20.39
C ASP A 80 -12.79 2.83 19.29
N PRO A 81 -12.81 1.51 19.57
CA PRO A 81 -12.53 0.49 18.57
C PRO A 81 -13.50 0.51 17.37
N ASN A 82 -14.71 1.06 17.55
CA ASN A 82 -15.69 1.19 16.46
C ASN A 82 -15.31 2.29 15.47
N LEU A 83 -14.57 3.31 15.90
CA LEU A 83 -14.15 4.45 15.07
C LEU A 83 -12.69 4.34 14.63
N ALA A 84 -11.89 3.52 15.31
CA ALA A 84 -10.43 3.47 15.13
C ALA A 84 -9.96 3.24 13.69
N PHE A 85 -10.72 2.49 12.88
CA PHE A 85 -10.35 2.33 11.47
C PHE A 85 -10.58 3.59 10.64
N GLU A 86 -11.76 4.21 10.79
CA GLU A 86 -12.15 5.38 10.00
C GLU A 86 -11.28 6.58 10.37
N HIS A 87 -11.06 6.81 11.67
CA HIS A 87 -10.20 7.89 12.12
C HIS A 87 -8.73 7.65 11.72
N TRP A 88 -8.25 6.41 11.73
CA TRP A 88 -6.92 6.10 11.20
C TRP A 88 -6.79 6.41 9.70
N ASP A 89 -7.79 6.03 8.91
CA ASP A 89 -7.82 6.27 7.47
C ASP A 89 -7.80 7.79 7.17
N GLU A 90 -8.66 8.55 7.86
CA GLU A 90 -8.70 10.01 7.74
C GLU A 90 -7.41 10.67 8.19
N TYR A 91 -6.87 10.27 9.34
CA TYR A 91 -5.63 10.85 9.85
C TYR A 91 -4.46 10.56 8.90
N TRP A 92 -4.33 9.32 8.43
CA TRP A 92 -3.27 8.96 7.51
C TRP A 92 -3.37 9.76 6.21
N ARG A 93 -4.57 9.85 5.62
CA ARG A 93 -4.77 10.57 4.36
C ARG A 93 -4.66 12.09 4.49
N LYS A 94 -5.29 12.66 5.51
CA LYS A 94 -5.56 14.11 5.60
C LYS A 94 -4.57 14.86 6.49
N VAL A 95 -3.85 14.16 7.38
CA VAL A 95 -2.92 14.79 8.34
C VAL A 95 -1.49 14.31 8.12
N HIS A 96 -1.25 12.99 8.12
CA HIS A 96 0.10 12.45 8.02
C HIS A 96 0.67 12.55 6.61
N GLY A 97 -0.06 12.07 5.59
CA GLY A 97 0.38 12.07 4.19
C GLY A 97 0.85 13.42 3.67
N PRO A 98 0.08 14.50 3.83
CA PRO A 98 0.45 15.83 3.34
C PRO A 98 1.78 16.35 3.90
N LYS A 99 2.29 15.82 5.01
CA LYS A 99 3.60 16.22 5.55
C LYS A 99 4.76 15.90 4.60
N PHE A 100 4.70 14.80 3.86
CA PHE A 100 5.71 14.48 2.83
C PHE A 100 5.68 15.49 1.66
N ALA A 101 4.53 16.09 1.40
CA ALA A 101 4.36 17.14 0.39
C ALA A 101 4.75 18.54 0.90
N HIS A 102 4.91 18.73 2.21
CA HIS A 102 5.23 20.01 2.82
C HIS A 102 6.73 20.18 3.04
N ALA A 103 7.33 21.17 2.37
CA ALA A 103 8.71 21.57 2.61
C ALA A 103 8.75 22.72 3.62
N GLU A 104 9.34 22.51 4.78
CA GLU A 104 9.68 23.57 5.73
C GLU A 104 10.82 24.45 5.19
N PRO A 105 10.96 25.70 5.68
CA PRO A 105 12.09 26.55 5.30
C PRO A 105 13.44 25.85 5.48
N GLY A 106 14.22 25.75 4.41
CA GLY A 106 15.53 25.09 4.42
C GLY A 106 15.51 23.60 4.09
N THR A 107 14.34 22.98 3.92
CA THR A 107 14.20 21.57 3.53
C THR A 107 13.94 21.40 2.04
N ARG A 108 14.19 20.20 1.51
CA ARG A 108 14.00 19.87 0.09
C ARG A 108 13.28 18.54 -0.07
N ASN A 109 12.07 18.59 -0.61
CA ASN A 109 11.24 17.40 -0.87
C ASN A 109 11.12 17.09 -2.37
N ASP A 110 11.85 17.81 -3.23
CA ASP A 110 11.85 17.68 -4.68
C ASP A 110 12.35 16.30 -5.16
N ARG A 111 13.12 15.59 -4.31
CA ARG A 111 13.62 14.24 -4.54
C ARG A 111 12.57 13.13 -4.46
N VAL A 112 11.45 13.36 -3.79
CA VAL A 112 10.31 12.42 -3.78
C VAL A 112 9.53 12.56 -5.08
N VAL A 113 9.86 11.77 -6.10
CA VAL A 113 9.25 11.94 -7.43
C VAL A 113 7.82 11.43 -7.52
N ARG A 114 7.42 10.52 -6.62
CA ARG A 114 6.06 10.02 -6.46
C ARG A 114 5.80 9.63 -5.01
N TYR A 115 4.61 9.92 -4.52
CA TYR A 115 4.09 9.41 -3.27
C TYR A 115 2.61 9.08 -3.44
N ASP A 116 2.27 7.80 -3.40
CA ASP A 116 0.90 7.34 -3.27
C ASP A 116 0.66 6.73 -1.89
N GLN A 117 -0.46 7.06 -1.28
CA GLN A 117 -0.99 6.30 -0.15
C GLN A 117 -1.96 5.26 -0.67
N VAL A 118 -1.67 3.99 -0.38
CA VAL A 118 -2.45 2.85 -0.85
C VAL A 118 -3.21 2.28 0.34
N HIS A 119 -4.47 2.69 0.49
CA HIS A 119 -5.32 2.39 1.66
C HIS A 119 -6.15 1.15 1.41
N ARG A 120 -5.98 0.10 2.22
CA ARG A 120 -6.72 -1.16 2.07
C ARG A 120 -8.22 -0.94 2.29
N VAL A 121 -9.04 -1.40 1.35
CA VAL A 121 -10.50 -1.39 1.49
C VAL A 121 -10.97 -2.71 2.07
N ALA A 122 -11.70 -2.66 3.19
CA ALA A 122 -12.17 -3.86 3.88
C ALA A 122 -13.20 -4.68 3.07
N SER A 123 -14.01 -4.02 2.24
CA SER A 123 -15.04 -4.64 1.41
C SER A 123 -14.51 -5.18 0.08
N GLY A 124 -13.28 -4.85 -0.30
CA GLY A 124 -12.74 -5.31 -1.57
C GLY A 124 -12.09 -6.70 -1.47
N PRO A 125 -11.84 -7.37 -2.61
CA PRO A 125 -11.22 -8.69 -2.65
C PRO A 125 -9.94 -8.80 -1.83
N SER A 126 -9.78 -9.92 -1.13
CA SER A 126 -8.52 -10.28 -0.48
C SER A 126 -8.30 -11.78 -0.52
N SER A 127 -7.04 -12.21 -0.34
CA SER A 127 -6.68 -13.63 -0.21
C SER A 127 -7.49 -14.35 0.88
N GLY A 128 -7.96 -13.65 1.92
CA GLY A 128 -8.79 -14.19 2.99
C GLY A 128 -10.27 -14.37 2.64
N PHE A 129 -10.79 -13.62 1.66
CA PHE A 129 -12.16 -13.71 1.18
C PHE A 129 -12.25 -13.23 -0.27
N ARG A 130 -12.31 -14.19 -1.20
CA ARG A 130 -12.15 -13.96 -2.64
C ARG A 130 -13.50 -14.05 -3.36
N PRO A 131 -13.68 -13.33 -4.49
CA PRO A 131 -14.80 -13.57 -5.38
C PRO A 131 -14.73 -14.99 -6.02
N PRO A 132 -15.84 -15.53 -6.53
CA PRO A 132 -17.17 -14.90 -6.61
C PRO A 132 -17.92 -14.95 -5.27
N TYR A 133 -18.57 -13.84 -4.91
CA TYR A 133 -19.44 -13.79 -3.74
C TYR A 133 -20.80 -14.41 -4.06
N ARG A 134 -21.39 -15.10 -3.08
CA ARG A 134 -22.65 -15.83 -3.24
C ARG A 134 -23.64 -15.42 -2.17
N ALA A 135 -24.91 -15.34 -2.56
CA ALA A 135 -26.00 -15.21 -1.60
C ALA A 135 -26.01 -16.42 -0.65
N MET A 136 -26.18 -16.18 0.65
CA MET A 136 -26.35 -17.24 1.64
C MET A 136 -27.75 -17.82 1.50
N VAL A 137 -27.85 -18.99 0.86
CA VAL A 137 -29.12 -19.68 0.62
C VAL A 137 -29.14 -21.07 1.26
N ASP A 138 -30.34 -21.55 1.59
CA ASP A 138 -30.60 -22.91 2.07
C ASP A 138 -30.61 -23.94 0.92
N GLY A 139 -30.88 -25.21 1.24
CA GLY A 139 -30.95 -26.30 0.25
C GLY A 139 -32.07 -26.16 -0.78
N ALA A 140 -33.04 -25.27 -0.56
CA ALA A 140 -34.10 -24.94 -1.51
C ALA A 140 -33.79 -23.66 -2.32
N GLY A 141 -32.60 -23.05 -2.14
CA GLY A 141 -32.21 -21.82 -2.81
C GLY A 141 -32.85 -20.55 -2.25
N LYS A 142 -33.45 -20.61 -1.05
CA LYS A 142 -34.02 -19.43 -0.37
C LYS A 142 -32.99 -18.79 0.55
N LEU A 143 -33.09 -17.49 0.77
CA LEU A 143 -32.24 -16.80 1.76
C LEU A 143 -32.39 -17.45 3.14
N VAL A 144 -31.25 -17.69 3.80
CA VAL A 144 -31.23 -18.29 5.13
C VAL A 144 -31.94 -17.39 6.15
N PRO A 145 -32.78 -17.93 7.05
CA PRO A 145 -33.46 -17.14 8.07
C PRO A 145 -32.56 -16.79 9.27
N ASP A 146 -31.37 -17.40 9.38
CA ASP A 146 -30.44 -17.32 10.51
C ASP A 146 -29.07 -16.72 10.12
N PRO A 147 -28.99 -15.52 9.51
CA PRO A 147 -27.74 -14.98 8.99
C PRO A 147 -26.64 -14.90 10.05
N ALA A 148 -26.98 -14.59 11.31
CA ALA A 148 -26.01 -14.52 12.42
C ALA A 148 -25.24 -15.83 12.65
N ALA A 149 -25.82 -16.99 12.36
CA ALA A 149 -25.17 -18.29 12.48
C ALA A 149 -24.32 -18.66 11.26
N ARG A 150 -24.42 -17.88 10.17
CA ARG A 150 -23.84 -18.19 8.85
C ARG A 150 -22.78 -17.20 8.38
N VAL A 151 -22.66 -16.04 9.04
CA VAL A 151 -21.61 -15.04 8.73
C VAL A 151 -20.23 -15.69 8.87
N PRO A 152 -19.40 -15.70 7.80
CA PRO A 152 -18.07 -16.25 7.87
C PRO A 152 -17.17 -15.43 8.81
N ALA A 153 -16.23 -16.09 9.47
CA ALA A 153 -15.23 -15.40 10.28
C ALA A 153 -14.38 -14.47 9.39
N TYR A 154 -14.25 -13.21 9.82
CA TYR A 154 -13.43 -12.24 9.12
C TYR A 154 -11.94 -12.61 9.18
N ARG A 155 -11.28 -12.62 8.01
CA ARG A 155 -9.83 -12.82 7.88
C ARG A 155 -9.19 -11.52 7.41
N ARG A 156 -8.49 -10.86 8.32
CA ARG A 156 -7.81 -9.59 8.06
C ARG A 156 -6.42 -9.84 7.44
N PRO A 157 -6.07 -9.17 6.34
CA PRO A 157 -4.68 -9.09 5.86
C PRO A 157 -3.71 -8.55 6.93
N SER A 158 -2.42 -8.83 6.79
CA SER A 158 -1.40 -8.42 7.77
C SER A 158 -1.27 -6.90 7.88
N PHE A 159 -1.50 -6.20 6.77
CA PHE A 159 -1.34 -4.75 6.63
C PHE A 159 -2.66 -4.06 6.29
N ASP A 160 -2.76 -2.79 6.67
CA ASP A 160 -3.93 -1.93 6.43
C ASP A 160 -3.69 -0.92 5.29
N GLY A 161 -2.47 -0.88 4.77
CA GLY A 161 -2.10 -0.13 3.58
C GLY A 161 -0.60 -0.17 3.35
N PHE A 162 -0.13 0.55 2.33
CA PHE A 162 1.28 0.91 2.24
C PHE A 162 1.48 2.30 1.63
N ALA A 163 2.52 2.99 2.08
CA ALA A 163 3.01 4.20 1.45
C ALA A 163 3.98 3.82 0.33
N TYR A 164 3.62 4.19 -0.90
CA TYR A 164 4.42 4.03 -2.10
C TYR A 164 5.21 5.32 -2.32
N ILE A 165 6.47 5.39 -1.89
CA ILE A 165 7.30 6.59 -2.05
C ILE A 165 8.45 6.26 -3.00
N ALA A 166 8.50 6.94 -4.14
CA ALA A 166 9.51 6.72 -5.16
C ALA A 166 10.50 7.88 -5.27
N TYR A 167 11.72 7.51 -5.62
CA TYR A 167 12.90 8.35 -5.78
C TYR A 167 13.58 8.01 -7.11
N ALA A 168 14.36 8.96 -7.64
CA ALA A 168 15.12 8.71 -8.87
C ALA A 168 16.31 7.77 -8.58
N ASP A 169 17.00 7.99 -7.45
CA ASP A 169 18.19 7.26 -7.05
C ASP A 169 18.13 6.81 -5.58
N GLU A 170 19.00 5.88 -5.17
CA GLU A 170 19.01 5.36 -3.79
C GLU A 170 19.46 6.42 -2.78
N ASP A 171 20.47 7.22 -3.12
CA ASP A 171 21.00 8.30 -2.27
C ASP A 171 19.94 9.37 -1.95
N ASP A 172 18.92 9.52 -2.81
CA ASP A 172 17.81 10.43 -2.59
C ASP A 172 16.96 10.03 -1.37
N ILE A 173 16.96 8.74 -0.98
CA ILE A 173 16.25 8.29 0.23
C ILE A 173 16.86 8.94 1.46
N ALA A 174 18.18 8.83 1.63
CA ALA A 174 18.89 9.41 2.78
C ALA A 174 18.78 10.95 2.75
N ALA A 175 18.95 11.55 1.57
CA ALA A 175 18.81 13.00 1.40
C ALA A 175 17.43 13.53 1.82
N VAL A 176 16.37 12.71 1.70
CA VAL A 176 15.03 13.05 2.19
C VAL A 176 14.88 12.72 3.66
N LEU A 177 15.09 11.46 4.06
CA LEU A 177 14.71 10.95 5.37
C LEU A 177 15.61 11.46 6.52
N ASP A 178 16.84 11.87 6.24
CA ASP A 178 17.77 12.39 7.26
C ASP A 178 17.52 13.88 7.60
N GLN A 179 16.62 14.57 6.89
CA GLN A 179 16.26 15.94 7.25
C GLN A 179 15.50 15.96 8.59
N GLU A 180 15.80 16.94 9.44
CA GLU A 180 15.25 17.07 10.81
C GLU A 180 13.72 16.99 10.86
N GLN A 181 13.03 17.57 9.87
CA GLN A 181 11.56 17.53 9.78
C GLN A 181 11.01 16.09 9.75
N TYR A 182 11.71 15.16 9.09
CA TYR A 182 11.28 13.76 9.01
C TYR A 182 11.69 12.98 10.26
N ALA A 183 12.93 13.17 10.72
CA ALA A 183 13.48 12.45 11.86
C ALA A 183 12.65 12.68 13.15
N GLU A 184 12.19 13.90 13.40
CA GLU A 184 11.45 14.20 14.63
C GLU A 184 9.93 14.03 14.47
N ARG A 185 9.35 14.60 13.41
CA ARG A 185 7.89 14.83 13.35
C ARG A 185 7.15 13.71 12.64
N ILE A 186 7.75 13.09 11.62
CA ILE A 186 7.16 11.91 10.97
C ILE A 186 7.26 10.70 11.90
N VAL A 187 8.38 10.51 12.60
CA VAL A 187 8.50 9.42 13.59
C VAL A 187 7.49 9.57 14.74
N ALA A 188 7.26 10.80 15.22
CA ALA A 188 6.25 11.05 16.26
C ALA A 188 4.83 10.71 15.78
N ASP A 189 4.49 11.09 14.55
CA ASP A 189 3.22 10.72 13.92
C ASP A 189 3.10 9.21 13.72
N GLU A 190 4.15 8.56 13.23
CA GLU A 190 4.15 7.12 12.97
C GLU A 190 3.87 6.35 14.27
N ARG A 191 4.48 6.76 15.39
CA ARG A 191 4.23 6.18 16.73
C ARG A 191 2.80 6.42 17.23
N THR A 192 2.13 7.44 16.72
CA THR A 192 0.75 7.79 17.07
C THR A 192 -0.25 6.99 16.24
N ALA A 193 -0.07 6.97 14.92
CA ALA A 193 -1.05 6.43 13.98
C ALA A 193 -0.81 4.97 13.59
N PHE A 194 0.43 4.50 13.60
CA PHE A 194 0.77 3.16 13.15
C PHE A 194 1.20 2.27 14.31
N ARG A 195 0.74 1.03 14.23
CA ARG A 195 1.19 -0.06 15.07
C ARG A 195 2.56 -0.57 14.63
N MET A 196 2.77 -0.65 13.32
CA MET A 196 4.02 -1.11 12.71
C MET A 196 4.14 -0.53 11.30
N VAL A 197 5.38 -0.23 10.92
CA VAL A 197 5.76 0.35 9.63
C VAL A 197 6.99 -0.37 9.07
N THR A 198 6.88 -1.01 7.90
CA THR A 198 8.04 -1.65 7.22
C THR A 198 8.97 -0.61 6.61
N ARG A 199 10.22 -0.97 6.38
CA ARG A 199 11.35 -0.09 6.05
C ARG A 199 12.18 -0.58 4.87
N GLU A 200 11.64 -1.54 4.12
CA GLU A 200 12.23 -2.08 2.90
C GLU A 200 12.48 -0.99 1.84
N VAL A 201 13.49 -1.24 1.02
CA VAL A 201 13.84 -0.50 -0.19
C VAL A 201 13.77 -1.48 -1.36
N ALA A 202 13.10 -1.08 -2.44
CA ALA A 202 12.84 -1.90 -3.60
C ALA A 202 13.16 -1.17 -4.90
N ARG A 203 13.50 -1.93 -5.95
CA ARG A 203 13.49 -1.43 -7.32
C ARG A 203 12.09 -1.58 -7.90
N GLU A 204 11.60 -0.55 -8.57
CA GLU A 204 10.33 -0.60 -9.29
C GLU A 204 10.55 -0.93 -10.76
N TYR A 205 9.84 -1.96 -11.24
CA TYR A 205 9.70 -2.26 -12.65
C TYR A 205 8.25 -2.05 -13.08
N ILE A 206 8.03 -1.01 -13.90
CA ILE A 206 6.74 -0.70 -14.49
C ILE A 206 6.60 -1.53 -15.76
N LEU A 207 5.68 -2.49 -15.75
CA LEU A 207 5.48 -3.46 -16.82
C LEU A 207 4.30 -3.10 -17.73
N ILE A 208 3.28 -2.47 -17.15
CA ILE A 208 2.17 -1.82 -17.85
C ILE A 208 2.10 -0.39 -17.30
N PRO A 209 2.47 0.64 -18.09
CA PRO A 209 2.43 2.02 -17.65
C PRO A 209 0.98 2.54 -17.57
N SER A 210 0.69 3.32 -16.52
CA SER A 210 -0.56 4.05 -16.39
C SER A 210 -0.61 5.22 -17.37
N ALA A 211 -1.71 5.34 -18.09
CA ALA A 211 -1.96 6.49 -18.95
C ALA A 211 -2.18 7.79 -18.16
N ARG A 212 -2.58 7.71 -16.88
CA ARG A 212 -3.01 8.87 -16.07
C ARG A 212 -2.21 9.08 -14.79
N HIS A 213 -1.44 8.08 -14.34
CA HIS A 213 -0.79 8.04 -13.01
C HIS A 213 -1.73 8.32 -11.84
N ARG A 214 -3.00 7.99 -11.98
CA ARG A 214 -4.07 8.25 -10.99
C ARG A 214 -5.06 7.11 -10.97
N ASP A 215 -4.56 5.90 -11.11
CA ASP A 215 -5.41 4.73 -11.14
C ASP A 215 -6.04 4.58 -9.74
N PRO A 216 -7.38 4.59 -9.64
CA PRO A 216 -8.06 4.78 -8.35
C PRO A 216 -7.99 3.56 -7.44
N VAL A 217 -7.93 2.36 -8.02
CA VAL A 217 -7.98 1.08 -7.30
C VAL A 217 -6.72 0.29 -7.59
N SER A 218 -6.15 -0.35 -6.56
CA SER A 218 -5.06 -1.31 -6.73
C SER A 218 -5.36 -2.64 -6.08
N LEU A 219 -4.95 -3.72 -6.74
CA LEU A 219 -4.72 -5.04 -6.15
C LEU A 219 -3.24 -5.12 -5.77
N VAL A 220 -2.99 -5.21 -4.48
CA VAL A 220 -1.64 -5.33 -3.91
C VAL A 220 -1.42 -6.80 -3.55
N LYS A 221 -0.38 -7.41 -4.10
CA LYS A 221 0.06 -8.76 -3.72
C LYS A 221 1.42 -8.69 -3.04
N ILE A 222 1.54 -9.34 -1.88
CA ILE A 222 2.77 -9.50 -1.13
C ILE A 222 3.22 -10.94 -1.32
N HIS A 223 4.37 -11.11 -1.96
CA HIS A 223 4.93 -12.43 -2.27
C HIS A 223 5.97 -12.83 -1.25
N ARG A 224 5.84 -14.06 -0.76
CA ARG A 224 6.89 -14.77 -0.05
C ARG A 224 7.32 -15.94 -0.93
N ARG A 225 8.61 -16.02 -1.24
CA ARG A 225 9.11 -17.04 -2.17
C ARG A 225 8.94 -18.45 -1.61
N ARG A 226 8.91 -19.46 -2.48
CA ARG A 226 9.02 -20.85 -2.04
C ARG A 226 10.34 -21.08 -1.27
N PRO A 227 10.35 -21.86 -0.17
CA PRO A 227 11.53 -22.00 0.69
C PRO A 227 12.81 -22.48 -0.03
N HIS A 228 12.65 -23.27 -1.10
CA HIS A 228 13.76 -23.83 -1.88
C HIS A 228 14.37 -22.86 -2.91
N LEU A 229 13.71 -21.73 -3.21
CA LEU A 229 14.23 -20.72 -4.12
C LEU A 229 15.03 -19.67 -3.35
N SER A 230 16.16 -19.20 -3.87
CA SER A 230 16.77 -17.98 -3.34
C SER A 230 15.92 -16.75 -3.70
N ARG A 231 16.08 -15.63 -2.99
CA ARG A 231 15.41 -14.36 -3.35
C ARG A 231 15.74 -13.94 -4.78
N ALA A 232 17.02 -14.00 -5.16
CA ALA A 232 17.46 -13.66 -6.51
C ALA A 232 16.82 -14.57 -7.58
N ALA A 233 16.75 -15.89 -7.35
CA ALA A 233 16.11 -16.80 -8.29
C ALA A 233 14.60 -16.56 -8.41
N PHE A 234 13.93 -16.26 -7.29
CA PHE A 234 12.52 -15.86 -7.28
C PHE A 234 12.30 -14.57 -8.08
N GLN A 235 13.07 -13.51 -7.79
CA GLN A 235 12.93 -12.20 -8.43
C GLN A 235 13.23 -12.27 -9.93
N GLU A 236 14.24 -13.03 -10.36
CA GLU A 236 14.56 -13.27 -11.77
C GLU A 236 13.39 -13.94 -12.51
N ALA A 237 12.89 -15.08 -11.98
CA ALA A 237 11.76 -15.78 -12.58
C ALA A 237 10.49 -14.92 -12.60
N TRP A 238 10.31 -14.09 -11.58
CA TRP A 238 9.16 -13.20 -11.43
C TRP A 238 9.20 -12.00 -12.40
N LEU A 239 10.36 -11.38 -12.60
CA LEU A 239 10.53 -10.22 -13.49
C LEU A 239 10.44 -10.58 -14.97
N HIS A 240 10.84 -11.80 -15.33
CA HIS A 240 10.88 -12.25 -16.71
C HIS A 240 9.68 -13.15 -17.03
N ALA A 241 9.77 -14.45 -16.73
CA ALA A 241 8.77 -15.43 -17.14
C ALA A 241 7.37 -15.13 -16.62
N GLN A 242 7.23 -14.80 -15.33
CA GLN A 242 5.92 -14.49 -14.75
C GLN A 242 5.35 -13.16 -15.28
N ALA A 243 6.19 -12.12 -15.39
CA ALA A 243 5.78 -10.83 -15.94
C ALA A 243 5.28 -10.95 -17.39
N ASP A 244 5.97 -11.72 -18.23
CA ASP A 244 5.57 -11.95 -19.61
C ASP A 244 4.25 -12.73 -19.69
N LEU A 245 4.09 -13.75 -18.84
CA LEU A 245 2.84 -14.50 -18.74
C LEU A 245 1.65 -13.60 -18.37
N VAL A 246 1.82 -12.73 -17.35
CA VAL A 246 0.78 -11.79 -16.92
C VAL A 246 0.40 -10.86 -18.06
N ARG A 247 1.39 -10.24 -18.72
CA ARG A 247 1.13 -9.28 -19.81
C ARG A 247 0.50 -9.91 -21.05
N ALA A 248 0.71 -11.21 -21.27
CA ALA A 248 0.15 -11.93 -22.40
C ALA A 248 -1.33 -12.32 -22.23
N GLN A 249 -1.87 -12.27 -21.01
CA GLN A 249 -3.27 -12.63 -20.77
C GLN A 249 -4.25 -11.59 -21.33
N GLY A 250 -5.36 -12.06 -21.90
CA GLY A 250 -6.42 -11.21 -22.41
C GLY A 250 -7.12 -10.42 -21.30
N ALA A 251 -7.39 -11.07 -20.16
CA ALA A 251 -7.96 -10.41 -18.99
C ALA A 251 -7.07 -9.28 -18.46
N THR A 252 -5.74 -9.42 -18.51
CA THR A 252 -4.82 -8.35 -18.14
C THR A 252 -4.95 -7.16 -19.07
N ALA A 253 -4.98 -7.37 -20.39
CA ALA A 253 -5.18 -6.28 -21.35
C ALA A 253 -6.54 -5.58 -21.19
N GLN A 254 -7.58 -6.31 -20.78
CA GLN A 254 -8.92 -5.78 -20.58
C GLN A 254 -9.04 -4.92 -19.31
N TYR A 255 -8.60 -5.45 -18.16
CA TYR A 255 -8.92 -4.89 -16.85
C TYR A 255 -7.76 -4.09 -16.22
N VAL A 256 -6.50 -4.43 -16.50
CA VAL A 256 -5.35 -3.86 -15.80
C VAL A 256 -4.87 -2.59 -16.51
N ARG A 257 -4.88 -1.47 -15.78
CA ARG A 257 -4.44 -0.14 -16.27
C ARG A 257 -2.99 0.16 -15.96
N ARG A 258 -2.46 -0.48 -14.93
CA ARG A 258 -1.06 -0.37 -14.53
C ARG A 258 -0.61 -1.67 -13.89
N TYR A 259 0.62 -2.07 -14.15
CA TYR A 259 1.25 -3.19 -13.46
C TYR A 259 2.69 -2.83 -13.15
N ALA A 260 3.01 -2.78 -11.85
CA ALA A 260 4.36 -2.64 -11.37
C ALA A 260 4.75 -3.84 -10.49
N GLN A 261 6.02 -4.19 -10.54
CA GLN A 261 6.66 -5.11 -9.60
C GLN A 261 7.68 -4.34 -8.77
N LEU A 262 7.61 -4.47 -7.45
CA LEU A 262 8.62 -3.94 -6.54
C LEU A 262 9.48 -5.10 -6.06
N HIS A 263 10.79 -4.97 -6.23
CA HIS A 263 11.80 -5.97 -5.92
C HIS A 263 12.65 -5.51 -4.73
N PRO A 264 12.29 -5.88 -3.49
CA PRO A 264 13.06 -5.52 -2.29
C PRO A 264 14.50 -6.02 -2.38
N PHE A 265 15.45 -5.13 -2.08
CA PHE A 265 16.89 -5.42 -2.09
C PHE A 265 17.63 -4.93 -0.84
N GLY A 266 16.98 -4.16 0.02
CA GLY A 266 17.56 -3.62 1.24
C GLY A 266 16.51 -3.01 2.14
N ALA A 267 16.94 -2.33 3.20
CA ALA A 267 16.07 -1.61 4.11
C ALA A 267 16.79 -0.37 4.68
N THR A 268 16.04 0.67 5.02
CA THR A 268 16.57 1.90 5.63
C THR A 268 16.97 1.70 7.10
N ARG A 269 16.45 0.66 7.74
CA ARG A 269 16.80 0.21 9.10
C ARG A 269 16.44 -1.27 9.25
N ALA A 270 16.81 -1.88 10.38
CA ALA A 270 16.41 -3.26 10.68
C ALA A 270 14.88 -3.42 10.63
N ASP A 271 14.41 -4.36 9.81
CA ASP A 271 12.99 -4.62 9.59
C ASP A 271 12.70 -6.12 9.50
N PRO A 272 12.44 -6.78 10.64
CA PRO A 272 12.15 -8.21 10.67
C PRO A 272 10.87 -8.58 9.91
N GLU A 273 9.89 -7.70 9.79
CA GLU A 273 8.62 -8.00 9.11
C GLU A 273 8.73 -7.76 7.61
N GLY A 274 9.30 -6.63 7.20
CA GLY A 274 9.55 -6.32 5.79
C GLY A 274 10.54 -7.28 5.14
N SER A 275 11.57 -7.74 5.87
CA SER A 275 12.54 -8.71 5.33
C SER A 275 11.93 -10.04 4.89
N LYS A 276 10.71 -10.36 5.34
CA LYS A 276 9.93 -11.54 4.91
C LYS A 276 9.29 -11.37 3.54
N ILE A 277 9.28 -10.16 2.97
CA ILE A 277 8.67 -9.84 1.68
C ILE A 277 9.74 -9.99 0.59
N ASP A 278 9.50 -10.88 -0.37
CA ASP A 278 10.45 -11.13 -1.47
C ASP A 278 10.07 -10.39 -2.77
N GLY A 279 8.81 -9.96 -2.89
CA GLY A 279 8.32 -9.17 -4.03
C GLY A 279 6.93 -8.60 -3.78
N ILE A 280 6.58 -7.51 -4.46
CA ILE A 280 5.27 -6.86 -4.34
C ILE A 280 4.70 -6.58 -5.73
N SER A 281 3.57 -7.20 -6.09
CA SER A 281 2.83 -6.79 -7.29
C SER A 281 1.86 -5.66 -6.95
N VAL A 282 1.84 -4.62 -7.77
CA VAL A 282 0.82 -3.57 -7.73
C VAL A 282 0.14 -3.52 -9.09
N LEU A 283 -1.09 -4.04 -9.16
CA LEU A 283 -1.93 -3.97 -10.35
C LEU A 283 -2.99 -2.91 -10.10
N SER A 284 -3.22 -2.01 -11.05
CA SER A 284 -4.23 -0.96 -10.90
C SER A 284 -5.38 -1.10 -11.89
N PHE A 285 -6.56 -0.68 -11.46
CA PHE A 285 -7.85 -0.90 -12.12
C PHE A 285 -8.68 0.38 -12.09
N ASP A 286 -9.65 0.50 -13.01
CA ASP A 286 -10.57 1.63 -13.03
C ASP A 286 -11.61 1.55 -11.89
N SER A 287 -11.96 0.34 -11.45
CA SER A 287 -12.95 0.10 -10.41
C SER A 287 -12.68 -1.19 -9.60
N LEU A 288 -13.38 -1.36 -8.47
CA LEU A 288 -13.35 -2.60 -7.70
C LEU A 288 -13.97 -3.78 -8.46
N ASN A 289 -15.01 -3.53 -9.27
CA ASN A 289 -15.63 -4.57 -10.08
C ASN A 289 -14.68 -5.13 -11.14
N ASP A 290 -13.82 -4.30 -11.73
CA ASP A 290 -12.78 -4.80 -12.65
C ASP A 290 -11.79 -5.73 -11.94
N VAL A 291 -11.50 -5.49 -10.64
CA VAL A 291 -10.68 -6.41 -9.85
C VAL A 291 -11.40 -7.73 -9.64
N GLU A 292 -12.68 -7.68 -9.26
CA GLU A 292 -13.49 -8.88 -9.03
C GLU A 292 -13.61 -9.73 -10.29
N ASP A 293 -13.94 -9.10 -11.42
CA ASP A 293 -14.05 -9.74 -12.72
C ASP A 293 -12.71 -10.34 -13.15
N PHE A 294 -11.61 -9.59 -12.99
CA PHE A 294 -10.26 -10.10 -13.28
C PHE A 294 -9.94 -11.36 -12.48
N LEU A 295 -10.18 -11.35 -11.16
CA LEU A 295 -9.86 -12.44 -10.24
C LEU A 295 -10.65 -13.74 -10.48
N VAL A 296 -11.79 -13.68 -11.19
CA VAL A 296 -12.60 -14.88 -11.49
C VAL A 296 -12.39 -15.41 -12.92
N THR A 297 -11.50 -14.79 -13.70
CA THR A 297 -11.19 -15.24 -15.06
C THR A 297 -10.31 -16.51 -15.08
N ALA A 298 -10.42 -17.29 -16.15
CA ALA A 298 -9.50 -18.40 -16.41
C ALA A 298 -8.04 -17.92 -16.60
N ASP A 299 -7.86 -16.76 -17.25
CA ASP A 299 -6.56 -16.10 -17.43
C ASP A 299 -5.89 -15.80 -16.08
N HIS A 300 -6.63 -15.28 -15.11
CA HIS A 300 -6.11 -15.05 -13.76
C HIS A 300 -5.74 -16.36 -13.06
N ALA A 301 -6.54 -17.42 -13.22
CA ALA A 301 -6.20 -18.73 -12.68
C ALA A 301 -4.87 -19.28 -13.25
N VAL A 302 -4.59 -19.03 -14.55
CA VAL A 302 -3.29 -19.35 -15.17
C VAL A 302 -2.16 -18.54 -14.54
N ILE A 303 -2.35 -17.22 -14.38
CA ILE A 303 -1.37 -16.34 -13.72
C ILE A 303 -1.08 -16.82 -12.30
N GLU A 304 -2.11 -17.12 -11.52
CA GLU A 304 -1.99 -17.54 -10.13
C GLU A 304 -1.32 -18.90 -9.99
N ALA A 305 -1.63 -19.86 -10.87
CA ALA A 305 -0.96 -21.16 -10.85
C ALA A 305 0.55 -21.03 -11.08
N ALA A 306 0.96 -20.17 -12.02
CA ALA A 306 2.37 -19.89 -12.28
C ALA A 306 3.03 -19.09 -11.14
N GLU A 307 2.30 -18.14 -10.54
CA GLU A 307 2.76 -17.39 -9.36
C GLU A 307 3.01 -18.34 -8.18
N ASN A 308 2.09 -19.27 -7.92
CA ASN A 308 2.19 -20.27 -6.85
C ASN A 308 3.31 -21.30 -7.05
N ALA A 309 3.86 -21.41 -8.27
CA ALA A 309 5.04 -22.25 -8.50
C ALA A 309 6.31 -21.63 -7.89
N ILE A 310 6.38 -20.30 -7.78
CA ILE A 310 7.56 -19.57 -7.30
C ILE A 310 7.32 -18.85 -5.96
N ALA A 311 6.08 -18.49 -5.64
CA ALA A 311 5.65 -17.93 -4.36
C ALA A 311 4.88 -18.98 -3.55
N ASP A 312 4.95 -18.88 -2.23
CA ASP A 312 4.20 -19.72 -1.30
C ASP A 312 2.79 -19.14 -1.06
N PRO A 313 1.71 -19.79 -1.52
CA PRO A 313 0.35 -19.27 -1.36
C PRO A 313 -0.13 -19.23 0.09
N GLU A 314 0.46 -20.01 1.00
CA GLU A 314 0.04 -20.04 2.41
C GLU A 314 0.58 -18.84 3.19
N THR A 315 1.67 -18.24 2.71
CA THR A 315 2.34 -17.14 3.39
C THR A 315 2.39 -15.85 2.57
N SER A 316 2.05 -15.92 1.27
CA SER A 316 1.75 -14.76 0.43
C SER A 316 0.32 -14.29 0.67
N GLU A 317 0.05 -13.01 0.44
CA GLU A 317 -1.30 -12.47 0.59
C GLU A 317 -1.58 -11.43 -0.48
N PHE A 318 -2.87 -11.17 -0.72
CA PHE A 318 -3.29 -10.01 -1.50
C PHE A 318 -4.49 -9.33 -0.87
N TRP A 319 -4.65 -8.06 -1.22
CA TRP A 319 -5.78 -7.22 -0.84
C TRP A 319 -5.94 -6.05 -1.80
N THR A 320 -7.16 -5.51 -1.87
CA THR A 320 -7.47 -4.34 -2.68
C THR A 320 -7.43 -3.03 -1.90
N ALA A 321 -7.18 -1.94 -2.61
CA ALA A 321 -6.94 -0.64 -2.02
C ALA A 321 -7.51 0.52 -2.85
N ILE A 322 -7.76 1.66 -2.21
CA ILE A 322 -7.90 2.97 -2.86
C ILE A 322 -6.54 3.67 -2.86
N ASN A 323 -6.22 4.30 -3.97
CA ASN A 323 -4.99 5.04 -4.15
C ASN A 323 -5.22 6.54 -4.03
N TYR A 324 -4.46 7.19 -3.15
CA TYR A 324 -4.36 8.64 -3.07
C TYR A 324 -2.98 9.09 -3.52
N SER A 325 -2.90 9.68 -4.71
CA SER A 325 -1.64 10.25 -5.20
C SER A 325 -1.38 11.60 -4.54
N VAL A 326 -0.46 11.63 -3.57
CA VAL A 326 -0.09 12.82 -2.79
C VAL A 326 0.95 13.64 -3.55
N ILE A 327 2.01 12.98 -4.04
CA ILE A 327 3.03 13.58 -4.89
C ILE A 327 3.06 12.81 -6.21
N ASN A 328 3.06 13.51 -7.33
CA ASN A 328 3.27 12.88 -8.62
C ASN A 328 3.90 13.88 -9.59
N ARG A 329 5.21 13.73 -9.79
CA ARG A 329 5.99 14.61 -10.65
C ARG A 329 6.36 13.93 -11.96
N LEU A 330 6.22 12.62 -12.10
CA LEU A 330 6.66 11.90 -13.30
C LEU A 330 5.56 11.84 -14.34
N MET A 331 5.77 12.38 -15.55
CA MET A 331 4.82 12.22 -16.66
C MET A 331 5.53 12.14 -18.03
N PRO A 332 5.01 11.34 -19.00
CA PRO A 332 4.08 10.22 -18.81
C PRO A 332 4.78 8.99 -18.20
N GLU A 333 4.06 7.93 -17.83
CA GLU A 333 4.71 6.71 -17.30
C GLU A 333 5.34 5.96 -18.46
N ARG A 334 6.48 5.35 -18.20
CA ARG A 334 7.18 4.52 -19.20
C ARG A 334 7.38 3.14 -18.63
N ALA A 335 7.27 2.15 -19.50
CA ALA A 335 7.66 0.80 -19.14
C ALA A 335 9.17 0.79 -18.83
N THR A 336 9.53 0.07 -17.77
CA THR A 336 10.89 -0.05 -17.28
C THR A 336 11.66 -1.10 -18.09
N GLU A 337 12.93 -0.84 -18.36
CA GLU A 337 13.87 -1.84 -18.88
C GLU A 337 14.15 -2.88 -17.79
N ARG A 338 14.00 -4.16 -18.14
CA ARG A 338 14.10 -5.29 -17.21
C ARG A 338 15.51 -5.82 -17.13
#